data_AF-A0A8W8IZ61-F1
#
_entry.id   AF-A0A8W8IZ61-F1
#
_cell.length_a   1.000
_cell.length_b   1.000
_cell.length_c   1.000
_cell.angle_alpha   90.00
_cell.angle_beta   90.00
_cell.angle_gamma   90.00
#
_symmetry.space_group_name_H-M   'P 1'
#
loop_
_entity.id
_entity.type
_entity.pdbx_description
1 polymer ?
#
loop_
_entity_poly.entity_id
_entity_poly.type
_entity_poly.pdbx_seq_one_letter_code
_entity_poly.pdbx_strand_id
1 'polypeptide(L)'
;LTYRRRTCNNPSPLNSEGCDGGNDEGYEARTCNKQPCPGDSADTNSLVNQRASETCRRMLTNGALNSTMYTAVGKAYNSHAHGKCEVSCAPVSGYKTPTFTRFGLMPQGAPCPGILDRMDLKDWPRRQGYSAGCLDGYCQLFGCDGVMNGGTFDECGVCNGDGMSCDVVEGTFTELSTAGSRKVIAQLPVGAYNIQFWFDYRAMKQNFLEVYSKDGAVVLASMIGSSWIWDTGRNPVTFAGTYWHYFFHDQFLHAKGPITEPAIIQLFQNKDFNNVGIRFGYSLPKSASSCHGTCSNGGTFNRNLCACDCPRGFYGNDCTSRCNTFCYNGATVDQTTCACQCKEHQTGSRCKCQSGYTGINCTEHV
;
A
#
# COMPACT_ATOMS: atom_id res chain seq x y z
N LEU A 1 1.50 15.68 18.05
CA LEU A 1 1.84 14.61 19.02
C LEU A 1 1.50 15.09 20.42
N THR A 2 1.07 14.19 21.31
CA THR A 2 1.06 14.40 22.76
C THR A 2 2.17 13.55 23.36
N TYR A 3 3.03 14.11 24.20
CA TYR A 3 4.11 13.35 24.82
C TYR A 3 4.39 13.81 26.25
N ARG A 4 4.97 12.91 27.04
CA ARG A 4 5.54 13.19 28.36
C ARG A 4 6.94 12.62 28.44
N ARG A 5 7.77 13.28 29.26
CA ARG A 5 9.17 12.91 29.48
C ARG A 5 9.38 12.58 30.96
N ARG A 6 10.12 11.51 31.23
CA ARG A 6 10.64 11.19 32.57
C ARG A 6 12.15 11.34 32.59
N THR A 7 12.70 11.64 33.75
CA THR A 7 14.16 11.72 33.94
C THR A 7 14.59 10.77 35.07
N CYS A 8 15.73 10.09 34.92
CA CYS A 8 16.27 9.19 35.94
C CYS A 8 16.97 9.97 37.07
N ASN A 9 16.21 10.67 37.90
CA ASN A 9 16.74 11.57 38.93
C ASN A 9 16.12 11.39 40.33
N ASN A 10 15.33 10.32 40.55
CA ASN A 10 14.63 10.10 41.81
C ASN A 10 14.69 8.63 42.31
N PRO A 11 15.80 8.20 42.95
CA PRO A 11 17.05 8.93 43.10
C PRO A 11 17.90 8.88 41.83
N SER A 12 18.80 9.84 41.64
CA SER A 12 19.78 9.78 40.56
C SER A 12 20.74 8.61 40.75
N PRO A 13 21.09 7.87 39.68
CA PRO A 13 21.99 6.72 39.76
C PRO A 13 23.44 7.18 39.97
N LEU A 14 23.85 7.35 41.23
CA LEU A 14 25.22 7.65 41.60
C LEU A 14 25.95 6.33 41.89
N ASN A 15 26.90 5.95 41.02
CA ASN A 15 27.65 4.68 41.09
C ASN A 15 26.77 3.41 41.06
N SER A 16 25.59 3.48 40.43
CA SER A 16 24.68 2.37 40.21
C SER A 16 24.35 2.22 38.73
N GLU A 17 23.73 1.10 38.35
CA GLU A 17 23.12 0.98 37.02
C GLU A 17 22.05 2.07 36.82
N GLY A 18 21.89 2.51 35.56
CA GLY A 18 20.88 3.50 35.19
C GLY A 18 19.46 2.93 35.25
N CYS A 19 18.46 3.79 35.09
CA CYS A 19 17.07 3.34 35.08
C CYS A 19 16.77 2.37 33.91
N ASP A 20 16.02 1.31 34.20
CA ASP A 20 15.51 0.39 33.18
C ASP A 20 14.62 1.11 32.14
N GLY A 21 14.82 0.77 30.86
CA GLY A 21 14.08 1.33 29.73
C GLY A 21 14.82 2.40 28.90
N GLY A 22 16.14 2.54 29.10
CA GLY A 22 17.03 3.34 28.25
C GLY A 22 17.07 4.82 28.61
N ASN A 23 18.31 5.35 28.62
CA ASN A 23 18.81 6.72 28.86
C ASN A 23 18.16 7.50 30.02
N ASP A 24 18.88 8.49 30.56
CA ASP A 24 18.38 9.33 31.64
C ASP A 24 17.10 10.11 31.30
N GLU A 25 16.64 10.10 30.03
CA GLU A 25 15.37 10.67 29.58
C GLU A 25 14.52 9.65 28.80
N GLY A 26 13.37 9.26 29.37
CA GLY A 26 12.40 8.36 28.72
C GLY A 26 11.22 9.13 28.14
N TYR A 27 10.78 8.76 26.94
CA TYR A 27 9.60 9.34 26.28
C TYR A 27 8.43 8.38 26.28
N GLU A 28 7.25 8.94 26.50
CA GLU A 28 6.00 8.33 26.10
C GLU A 28 5.27 9.31 25.20
N ALA A 29 4.96 8.89 23.98
CA ALA A 29 4.31 9.74 23.00
C ALA A 29 3.19 9.01 22.27
N ARG A 30 2.19 9.79 21.84
CA ARG A 30 1.05 9.34 21.04
C ARG A 30 0.73 10.34 19.95
N THR A 31 0.28 9.83 18.82
CA THR A 31 -0.30 10.62 17.74
C THR A 31 -1.66 11.20 18.13
N CYS A 32 -1.91 12.45 17.76
CA CYS A 32 -3.15 13.18 18.04
C CYS A 32 -3.51 14.04 16.83
N ASN A 33 -4.77 14.44 16.70
CA ASN A 33 -5.26 15.29 15.61
C ASN A 33 -4.84 14.77 14.23
N LYS A 34 -5.11 13.48 13.94
CA LYS A 34 -4.63 12.79 12.73
C LYS A 34 -5.24 13.31 11.41
N GLN A 35 -6.24 14.18 11.49
CA GLN A 35 -6.89 14.74 10.31
C GLN A 35 -5.90 15.69 9.59
N PRO A 36 -5.77 15.62 8.26
CA PRO A 36 -4.92 16.54 7.51
C PRO A 36 -5.30 17.99 7.76
N CYS A 37 -4.31 18.88 7.83
CA CYS A 37 -4.59 20.31 7.97
C CYS A 37 -5.01 20.91 6.61
N PRO A 38 -5.85 21.96 6.60
CA PRO A 38 -6.16 22.68 5.37
C PRO A 38 -4.88 23.21 4.70
N GLY A 39 -4.69 22.88 3.41
CA GLY A 39 -3.52 23.29 2.62
C GLY A 39 -2.31 22.35 2.72
N ASP A 40 -2.39 21.28 3.51
CA ASP A 40 -1.38 20.23 3.51
C ASP A 40 -1.32 19.54 2.14
N SER A 41 -0.10 19.26 1.68
CA SER A 41 0.09 18.39 0.52
C SER A 41 -0.30 16.95 0.85
N ALA A 42 -1.00 16.31 -0.08
CA ALA A 42 -1.23 14.86 -0.02
C ALA A 42 0.05 14.05 -0.31
N ASP A 43 1.06 14.66 -0.95
CA ASP A 43 2.36 14.03 -1.16
C ASP A 43 3.23 14.19 0.09
N THR A 44 3.65 13.08 0.69
CA THR A 44 4.42 13.05 1.93
C THR A 44 5.72 13.85 1.82
N ASN A 45 6.45 13.77 0.71
CA ASN A 45 7.73 14.50 0.55
C ASN A 45 7.51 16.02 0.49
N SER A 46 6.45 16.44 -0.20
CA SER A 46 6.05 17.84 -0.26
C SER A 46 5.59 18.32 1.11
N LEU A 47 4.83 17.50 1.86
CA LEU A 47 4.42 17.79 3.23
C LEU A 47 5.61 17.95 4.19
N VAL A 48 6.63 17.08 4.08
CA VAL A 48 7.89 17.22 4.84
C VAL A 48 8.51 18.61 4.60
N ASN A 49 8.62 19.04 3.34
CA ASN A 49 9.19 20.35 3.02
C ASN A 49 8.30 21.53 3.45
N GLN A 50 6.97 21.37 3.44
CA GLN A 50 6.04 22.35 4.00
C GLN A 50 6.29 22.54 5.51
N ARG A 51 6.45 21.45 6.28
CA ARG A 51 6.76 21.49 7.72
C ARG A 51 8.14 22.09 8.02
N ALA A 52 9.13 21.82 7.17
CA ALA A 52 10.44 22.45 7.27
C ALA A 52 10.34 23.98 7.03
N SER A 53 9.59 24.39 6.01
CA SER A 53 9.36 25.82 5.68
C SER A 53 8.62 26.56 6.79
N GLU A 54 7.69 25.89 7.47
CA GLU A 54 7.02 26.45 8.65
C GLU A 54 8.02 26.83 9.75
N THR A 55 9.01 25.98 9.99
CA THR A 55 10.07 26.24 10.98
C THR A 55 10.92 27.43 10.57
N CYS A 56 11.38 27.49 9.31
CA CYS A 56 12.13 28.63 8.79
C CYS A 56 11.34 29.94 8.91
N ARG A 57 10.05 29.93 8.57
CA ARG A 57 9.17 31.09 8.72
C ARG A 57 9.08 31.55 10.18
N ARG A 58 8.86 30.63 11.13
CA ARG A 58 8.82 30.94 12.57
C ARG A 58 10.13 31.57 13.04
N MET A 59 11.27 31.04 12.60
CA MET A 59 12.59 31.58 12.93
C MET A 59 12.86 32.97 12.34
N LEU A 60 12.34 33.27 11.14
CA LEU A 60 12.41 34.63 10.59
C LEU A 60 11.52 35.59 11.38
N THR A 61 10.30 35.17 11.73
CA THR A 61 9.35 36.00 12.47
C THR A 61 9.84 36.34 13.88
N ASN A 62 10.51 35.42 14.57
CA ASN A 62 11.03 35.65 15.92
C ASN A 62 12.47 36.21 15.95
N GLY A 63 13.07 36.50 14.80
CA GLY A 63 14.42 37.05 14.70
C GLY A 63 15.57 36.05 14.96
N ALA A 64 15.28 34.76 15.12
CA ALA A 64 16.31 33.72 15.27
C ALA A 64 17.06 33.44 13.94
N LEU A 65 16.48 33.82 12.80
CA LEU A 65 17.09 33.72 11.48
C LEU A 65 17.12 35.10 10.81
N ASN A 66 18.26 35.46 10.22
CA ASN A 66 18.41 36.75 9.53
C ASN A 66 17.75 36.72 8.15
N SER A 67 16.73 37.55 7.96
CA SER A 67 15.99 37.69 6.70
C SER A 67 16.82 38.24 5.54
N THR A 68 17.97 38.88 5.80
CA THR A 68 18.90 39.30 4.75
C THR A 68 19.84 38.19 4.28
N MET A 69 19.84 37.04 4.96
CA MET A 69 20.72 35.90 4.67
C MET A 69 19.93 34.67 4.23
N TYR A 70 18.70 34.49 4.74
CA TYR A 70 17.89 33.30 4.51
C TYR A 70 16.41 33.62 4.19
N THR A 71 15.78 32.69 3.50
CA THR A 71 14.36 32.71 3.10
C THR A 71 13.51 31.79 3.97
N ALA A 72 12.19 31.88 3.84
CA ALA A 72 11.25 31.00 4.53
C ALA A 72 11.16 29.59 3.92
N VAL A 73 11.86 29.32 2.82
CA VAL A 73 11.85 28.02 2.14
C VAL A 73 12.75 27.06 2.91
N GLY A 74 12.15 26.04 3.51
CA GLY A 74 12.84 25.02 4.30
C GLY A 74 12.91 23.67 3.60
N LYS A 75 13.94 22.89 3.94
CA LYS A 75 14.09 21.48 3.58
C LYS A 75 14.45 20.66 4.81
N ALA A 76 14.00 19.41 4.84
CA ALA A 76 14.48 18.47 5.85
C ALA A 76 15.97 18.22 5.67
N TYR A 77 16.72 18.37 6.76
CA TYR A 77 18.15 18.11 6.81
C TYR A 77 18.35 16.76 7.50
N ASN A 78 18.33 15.68 6.71
CA ASN A 78 18.46 14.32 7.25
C ASN A 78 19.78 13.70 6.80
N SER A 79 20.63 13.28 7.74
CA SER A 79 21.66 12.28 7.47
C SER A 79 21.03 10.90 7.52
N HIS A 80 21.17 10.10 6.46
CA HIS A 80 20.57 8.77 6.32
C HIS A 80 20.88 7.80 7.49
N ALA A 81 21.89 8.09 8.31
CA ALA A 81 22.32 7.24 9.42
C ALA A 81 21.67 7.52 10.79
N HIS A 82 20.93 8.63 10.99
CA HIS A 82 20.50 9.03 12.36
C HIS A 82 19.04 9.46 12.52
N GLY A 83 18.22 9.45 11.48
CA GLY A 83 16.79 9.83 11.61
C GLY A 83 16.59 11.19 12.27
N LYS A 84 17.48 12.18 12.03
CA LYS A 84 17.40 13.49 12.68
C LYS A 84 16.37 14.36 11.97
N CYS A 85 15.46 14.93 12.74
CA CYS A 85 14.39 15.80 12.31
C CYS A 85 14.84 17.26 12.36
N GLU A 86 15.81 17.62 11.52
CA GLU A 86 16.42 18.95 11.47
C GLU A 86 15.98 19.72 10.22
N VAL A 87 16.09 21.04 10.27
CA VAL A 87 15.66 21.95 9.20
C VAL A 87 16.85 22.72 8.65
N SER A 88 16.96 22.75 7.32
CA SER A 88 17.81 23.67 6.56
C SER A 88 16.95 24.73 5.87
N CYS A 89 17.30 26.01 5.99
CA CYS A 89 16.61 27.13 5.35
C CYS A 89 17.42 27.61 4.13
N ALA A 90 16.75 27.84 3.01
CA ALA A 90 17.40 28.25 1.78
C ALA A 90 17.98 29.67 1.91
N PRO A 91 19.22 29.93 1.46
CA PRO A 91 19.81 31.26 1.49
C PRO A 91 19.08 32.21 0.54
N VAL A 92 19.17 33.52 0.81
CA VAL A 92 18.84 34.52 -0.21
C VAL A 92 19.87 34.46 -1.35
N SER A 93 19.48 34.91 -2.54
CA SER A 93 20.38 34.95 -3.69
C SER A 93 21.66 35.73 -3.39
N GLY A 94 22.82 35.15 -3.72
CA GLY A 94 24.13 35.76 -3.51
C GLY A 94 24.74 35.56 -2.12
N TYR A 95 23.97 35.08 -1.13
CA TYR A 95 24.52 34.74 0.18
C TYR A 95 25.21 33.36 0.15
N LYS A 96 26.50 33.33 0.49
CA LYS A 96 27.27 32.07 0.62
C LYS A 96 27.02 31.45 1.98
N THR A 97 26.37 30.29 1.98
CA THR A 97 26.09 29.55 3.22
C THR A 97 27.37 28.97 3.84
N PRO A 98 27.51 29.00 5.17
CA PRO A 98 28.55 28.25 5.88
C PRO A 98 28.45 26.74 5.61
N THR A 99 29.52 26.00 5.90
CA THR A 99 29.59 24.54 5.68
C THR A 99 28.62 23.73 6.56
N PHE A 100 28.10 24.33 7.64
CA PHE A 100 27.15 23.71 8.56
C PHE A 100 25.91 24.59 8.73
N THR A 101 24.75 24.12 8.26
CA THR A 101 23.50 24.90 8.19
C THR A 101 22.32 24.12 8.78
N ARG A 102 22.41 23.85 10.08
CA ARG A 102 21.29 23.35 10.89
C ARG A 102 20.68 24.52 11.64
N PHE A 103 19.45 24.89 11.30
CA PHE A 103 18.81 26.08 11.86
C PHE A 103 17.84 25.75 12.99
N GLY A 104 17.14 24.61 12.89
CA GLY A 104 16.16 24.22 13.89
C GLY A 104 15.67 22.79 13.74
N LEU A 105 14.65 22.46 14.51
CA LEU A 105 14.01 21.14 14.52
C LEU A 105 12.70 21.18 13.75
N MET A 106 12.36 20.07 13.11
CA MET A 106 11.06 19.88 12.49
C MET A 106 9.95 19.99 13.55
N PRO A 107 8.74 20.46 13.20
CA PRO A 107 7.61 20.45 14.10
C PRO A 107 7.30 19.05 14.63
N GLN A 108 6.85 18.97 15.89
CA GLN A 108 6.52 17.68 16.51
C GLN A 108 5.40 16.96 15.73
N GLY A 109 5.64 15.71 15.35
CA GLY A 109 4.74 14.92 14.51
C GLY A 109 4.88 15.17 13.01
N ALA A 110 5.81 16.02 12.56
CA ALA A 110 6.13 16.11 11.15
C ALA A 110 6.57 14.73 10.64
N PRO A 111 6.10 14.31 9.44
CA PRO A 111 6.42 13.00 8.91
C PRO A 111 7.93 12.85 8.69
N CYS A 112 8.48 11.67 9.02
CA CYS A 112 9.89 11.37 8.80
C CYS A 112 10.04 9.92 8.29
N PRO A 113 9.62 9.64 7.05
CA PRO A 113 9.48 8.27 6.54
C PRO A 113 10.81 7.48 6.47
N GLY A 114 11.97 8.12 6.59
CA GLY A 114 13.28 7.49 6.37
C GLY A 114 13.66 6.34 7.32
N ILE A 115 12.90 6.11 8.40
CA ILE A 115 13.12 4.97 9.31
C ILE A 115 12.12 3.81 9.09
N LEU A 116 11.12 4.01 8.24
CA LEU A 116 10.07 3.02 8.00
C LEU A 116 10.57 1.91 7.07
N ASP A 117 10.09 0.69 7.30
CA ASP A 117 10.26 -0.37 6.32
C ASP A 117 9.52 -0.03 5.02
N ARG A 118 10.01 -0.60 3.92
CA ARG A 118 9.44 -0.44 2.57
C ARG A 118 7.94 -0.75 2.52
N MET A 119 7.48 -1.76 3.26
CA MET A 119 6.07 -2.18 3.31
C MET A 119 5.19 -1.07 3.89
N ASP A 120 5.64 -0.45 4.98
CA ASP A 120 4.91 0.64 5.65
C ASP A 120 4.94 1.93 4.82
N LEU A 121 6.05 2.20 4.12
CA LEU A 121 6.19 3.34 3.20
C LEU A 121 5.20 3.31 2.04
N LYS A 122 4.98 2.13 1.46
CA LYS A 122 4.12 1.97 0.27
C LYS A 122 2.67 1.60 0.61
N ASP A 123 2.34 1.49 1.90
CA ASP A 123 1.01 1.05 2.36
C ASP A 123 0.57 -0.27 1.70
N TRP A 124 1.52 -1.19 1.52
CA TRP A 124 1.28 -2.50 0.94
C TRP A 124 0.46 -3.38 1.89
N PRO A 125 -0.30 -4.36 1.37
CA PRO A 125 -1.02 -5.31 2.22
C PRO A 125 -0.06 -6.02 3.20
N ARG A 126 -0.58 -6.42 4.36
CA ARG A 126 0.19 -7.14 5.41
C ARG A 126 1.42 -6.41 5.95
N ARG A 127 1.47 -5.09 5.82
CA ARG A 127 2.45 -4.23 6.52
C ARG A 127 2.29 -4.31 8.04
N GLN A 128 3.32 -3.94 8.79
CA GLN A 128 3.27 -3.94 10.25
C GLN A 128 2.43 -2.78 10.82
N GLY A 129 2.18 -1.74 10.02
CA GLY A 129 1.31 -0.63 10.39
C GLY A 129 2.03 0.50 11.09
N TYR A 130 3.34 0.61 10.91
CA TYR A 130 4.09 1.69 11.50
C TYR A 130 3.91 3.00 10.73
N SER A 131 3.96 4.09 11.49
CA SER A 131 4.12 5.45 11.00
C SER A 131 5.30 6.12 11.70
N ALA A 132 5.86 7.16 11.10
CA ALA A 132 7.04 7.83 11.64
C ALA A 132 6.82 9.33 11.77
N GLY A 133 7.14 9.88 12.93
CA GLY A 133 6.97 11.30 13.25
C GLY A 133 8.11 11.87 14.07
N CYS A 134 8.42 13.14 13.84
CA CYS A 134 9.47 13.84 14.57
C CYS A 134 9.07 14.09 16.03
N LEU A 135 9.94 13.72 16.97
CA LEU A 135 9.88 14.13 18.37
C LEU A 135 11.26 14.63 18.83
N ASP A 136 11.33 15.89 19.26
CA ASP A 136 12.52 16.53 19.82
C ASP A 136 13.78 16.33 18.96
N GLY A 137 13.62 16.48 17.64
CA GLY A 137 14.72 16.37 16.69
C GLY A 137 15.10 14.94 16.30
N TYR A 138 14.37 13.94 16.80
CA TYR A 138 14.54 12.54 16.41
C TYR A 138 13.29 12.03 15.71
N CYS A 139 13.50 11.21 14.68
CA CYS A 139 12.42 10.51 14.02
C CYS A 139 12.05 9.27 14.84
N GLN A 140 10.80 9.22 15.25
CA GLN A 140 10.29 8.18 16.15
C GLN A 140 9.25 7.33 15.45
N LEU A 141 9.25 6.03 15.77
CA LEU A 141 8.31 5.05 15.25
C LEU A 141 7.04 5.03 16.11
N PHE A 142 5.89 5.01 15.46
CA PHE A 142 4.57 4.90 16.09
C PHE A 142 3.84 3.69 15.52
N GLY A 143 3.31 2.85 16.40
CA GLY A 143 2.52 1.67 16.06
C GLY A 143 1.19 2.00 15.38
N CYS A 144 0.46 0.96 14.97
CA CYS A 144 -0.85 1.08 14.36
C CYS A 144 -1.90 1.74 15.29
N ASP A 145 -1.68 1.64 16.60
CA ASP A 145 -2.46 2.29 17.68
C ASP A 145 -2.08 3.77 17.88
N GLY A 146 -1.05 4.23 17.17
CA GLY A 146 -0.52 5.58 17.25
C GLY A 146 0.34 5.84 18.49
N VAL A 147 0.74 4.82 19.23
CA VAL A 147 1.64 4.91 20.39
C VAL A 147 3.09 4.74 19.92
N MET A 148 4.00 5.53 20.47
CA MET A 148 5.43 5.41 20.20
C MET A 148 5.93 4.01 20.59
N ASN A 149 6.58 3.32 19.66
CA ASN A 149 6.97 1.91 19.81
C ASN A 149 5.79 1.02 20.24
N GLY A 150 4.59 1.35 19.78
CA GLY A 150 3.34 0.68 20.09
C GLY A 150 3.08 -0.57 19.24
N GLY A 151 1.80 -0.93 19.13
CA GLY A 151 1.37 -2.16 18.48
C GLY A 151 1.64 -2.26 16.99
N THR A 152 1.64 -3.50 16.50
CA THR A 152 1.62 -3.82 15.05
C THR A 152 0.28 -4.40 14.64
N PHE A 153 0.00 -4.38 13.34
CA PHE A 153 -1.05 -5.22 12.79
C PHE A 153 -0.70 -6.70 12.98
N ASP A 154 -1.72 -7.50 13.29
CA ASP A 154 -1.64 -8.95 13.15
C ASP A 154 -1.70 -9.35 11.67
N GLU A 155 -1.61 -10.65 11.39
CA GLU A 155 -1.63 -11.17 10.02
C GLU A 155 -2.96 -10.87 9.29
N CYS A 156 -4.04 -10.61 10.03
CA CYS A 156 -5.36 -10.25 9.51
C CYS A 156 -5.51 -8.74 9.26
N GLY A 157 -4.52 -7.92 9.61
CA GLY A 157 -4.58 -6.46 9.48
C GLY A 157 -5.29 -5.77 10.66
N VAL A 158 -5.49 -6.45 11.79
CA VAL A 158 -6.10 -5.90 13.00
C VAL A 158 -5.00 -5.40 13.94
N CYS A 159 -5.11 -4.15 14.39
CA CYS A 159 -4.09 -3.55 15.25
C CYS A 159 -4.10 -4.18 16.65
N ASN A 160 -2.94 -4.69 17.09
CA ASN A 160 -2.84 -5.52 18.30
C ASN A 160 -3.82 -6.72 18.28
N GLY A 161 -4.11 -7.25 17.11
CA GLY A 161 -4.96 -8.43 16.95
C GLY A 161 -4.27 -9.70 17.44
N ASP A 162 -5.08 -10.72 17.69
CA ASP A 162 -4.65 -12.05 18.14
C ASP A 162 -4.52 -13.06 16.99
N GLY A 163 -4.69 -12.62 15.73
CA GLY A 163 -4.66 -13.48 14.55
C GLY A 163 -5.88 -14.41 14.42
N MET A 164 -6.91 -14.27 15.25
CA MET A 164 -8.06 -15.17 15.24
C MET A 164 -9.20 -14.71 14.32
N SER A 165 -9.14 -13.50 13.77
CA SER A 165 -10.21 -12.93 12.93
C SER A 165 -10.25 -13.45 11.49
N CYS A 166 -9.16 -14.09 11.03
CA CYS A 166 -9.03 -14.61 9.67
C CYS A 166 -8.21 -15.90 9.62
N ASP A 167 -8.36 -16.65 8.54
CA ASP A 167 -7.44 -17.71 8.15
C ASP A 167 -6.45 -17.17 7.14
N VAL A 168 -5.16 -17.47 7.37
CA VAL A 168 -4.08 -17.01 6.52
C VAL A 168 -3.63 -18.14 5.61
N VAL A 169 -3.64 -17.87 4.30
CA VAL A 169 -3.10 -18.80 3.31
C VAL A 169 -1.84 -18.19 2.72
N GLU A 170 -0.74 -18.89 2.87
CA GLU A 170 0.57 -18.49 2.37
C GLU A 170 1.34 -19.67 1.78
N GLY A 171 2.33 -19.36 0.94
CA GLY A 171 3.14 -20.40 0.33
C GLY A 171 4.21 -19.85 -0.59
N THR A 172 5.00 -20.78 -1.15
CA THR A 172 5.96 -20.51 -2.21
C THR A 172 5.70 -21.45 -3.37
N PHE A 173 5.41 -20.90 -4.56
CA PHE A 173 5.22 -21.67 -5.77
C PHE A 173 6.56 -21.82 -6.51
N THR A 174 7.04 -23.06 -6.63
CA THR A 174 8.35 -23.39 -7.23
C THR A 174 8.25 -24.33 -8.43
N GLU A 175 7.03 -24.67 -8.89
CA GLU A 175 6.90 -25.53 -10.06
C GLU A 175 7.56 -24.89 -11.27
N LEU A 176 8.29 -25.71 -12.03
CA LEU A 176 8.91 -25.32 -13.28
C LEU A 176 7.88 -25.41 -14.40
N SER A 177 7.95 -24.47 -15.32
CA SER A 177 7.14 -24.49 -16.53
C SER A 177 7.98 -24.15 -17.76
N THR A 178 7.53 -24.60 -18.91
CA THR A 178 8.19 -24.35 -20.20
C THR A 178 7.98 -22.91 -20.66
N ALA A 179 8.88 -22.36 -21.47
CA ALA A 179 8.65 -21.07 -22.12
C ALA A 179 7.27 -21.00 -22.82
N GLY A 180 6.61 -19.85 -22.70
CA GLY A 180 5.29 -19.56 -23.24
C GLY A 180 4.11 -20.10 -22.43
N SER A 181 4.34 -20.85 -21.35
CA SER A 181 3.26 -21.48 -20.59
C SER A 181 2.68 -20.61 -19.47
N ARG A 182 1.44 -20.90 -19.09
CA ARG A 182 0.73 -20.32 -17.95
C ARG A 182 0.39 -21.39 -16.93
N LYS A 183 0.72 -21.14 -15.67
CA LYS A 183 0.45 -22.06 -14.55
C LYS A 183 -0.33 -21.35 -13.46
N VAL A 184 -1.35 -22.01 -12.92
CA VAL A 184 -2.11 -21.47 -11.79
C VAL A 184 -1.24 -21.55 -10.53
N ILE A 185 -1.03 -20.40 -9.89
CA ILE A 185 -0.32 -20.28 -8.61
C ILE A 185 -1.33 -20.43 -7.46
N ALA A 186 -2.45 -19.71 -7.55
CA ALA A 186 -3.47 -19.66 -6.53
C ALA A 186 -4.84 -19.37 -7.13
N GLN A 187 -5.88 -19.89 -6.49
CA GLN A 187 -7.27 -19.55 -6.77
C GLN A 187 -7.83 -18.87 -5.52
N LEU A 188 -8.13 -17.58 -5.64
CA LEU A 188 -8.60 -16.77 -4.53
C LEU A 188 -10.12 -16.81 -4.50
N PRO A 189 -10.75 -17.27 -3.39
CA PRO A 189 -12.20 -17.27 -3.27
C PRO A 189 -12.78 -15.89 -3.01
N VAL A 190 -14.11 -15.76 -3.19
CA VAL A 190 -14.85 -14.58 -2.70
C VAL A 190 -14.54 -14.34 -1.22
N GLY A 191 -14.31 -13.08 -0.87
CA GLY A 191 -13.95 -12.66 0.49
C GLY A 191 -12.45 -12.58 0.75
N ALA A 192 -11.59 -13.09 -0.14
CA ALA A 192 -10.14 -12.99 0.03
C ALA A 192 -9.67 -11.53 0.07
N TYR A 193 -8.79 -11.22 1.02
CA TYR A 193 -8.26 -9.88 1.26
C TYR A 193 -6.80 -9.95 1.73
N ASN A 194 -6.13 -8.81 1.90
CA ASN A 194 -4.70 -8.75 2.22
C ASN A 194 -3.83 -9.58 1.24
N ILE A 195 -4.14 -9.46 -0.06
CA ILE A 195 -3.61 -10.32 -1.12
C ILE A 195 -2.29 -9.76 -1.63
N GLN A 196 -1.25 -10.58 -1.66
CA GLN A 196 0.05 -10.23 -2.23
C GLN A 196 0.80 -11.44 -2.80
N PHE A 197 1.48 -11.22 -3.92
CA PHE A 197 2.33 -12.18 -4.63
C PHE A 197 3.60 -11.48 -5.06
N TRP A 198 4.76 -12.08 -4.81
CA TRP A 198 6.03 -11.47 -5.16
C TRP A 198 7.20 -12.41 -5.36
N PHE A 199 8.18 -11.96 -6.13
CA PHE A 199 9.44 -12.67 -6.35
C PHE A 199 10.60 -11.72 -6.69
N ASP A 200 11.83 -12.23 -6.76
CA ASP A 200 12.98 -11.42 -7.15
C ASP A 200 13.01 -11.19 -8.67
N TYR A 201 12.78 -9.94 -9.09
CA TYR A 201 12.89 -9.51 -10.48
C TYR A 201 14.19 -9.97 -11.16
N ARG A 202 15.34 -9.87 -10.48
CA ARG A 202 16.64 -10.20 -11.09
C ARG A 202 16.75 -11.69 -11.40
N ALA A 203 16.14 -12.54 -10.56
CA ALA A 203 16.13 -13.98 -10.75
C ALA A 203 15.13 -14.45 -11.81
N MET A 204 14.01 -13.72 -12.00
CA MET A 204 12.87 -14.17 -12.81
C MET A 204 12.37 -13.09 -13.80
N LYS A 205 13.26 -12.28 -14.39
CA LYS A 205 12.95 -11.09 -15.22
C LYS A 205 12.09 -11.30 -16.49
N GLN A 206 11.70 -12.54 -16.80
CA GLN A 206 10.81 -12.90 -17.92
C GLN A 206 9.59 -13.70 -17.46
N ASN A 207 9.32 -13.67 -16.17
CA ASN A 207 8.13 -14.25 -15.59
C ASN A 207 7.21 -13.11 -15.20
N PHE A 208 5.91 -13.34 -15.30
CA PHE A 208 4.89 -12.33 -15.07
C PHE A 208 3.77 -12.92 -14.22
N LEU A 209 3.32 -12.16 -13.23
CA LEU A 209 2.10 -12.46 -12.50
C LEU A 209 0.91 -11.95 -13.32
N GLU A 210 -0.08 -12.81 -13.48
CA GLU A 210 -1.29 -12.52 -14.24
C GLU A 210 -2.52 -12.80 -13.38
N VAL A 211 -3.59 -12.06 -13.65
CA VAL A 211 -4.88 -12.16 -12.97
C VAL A 211 -5.94 -12.48 -14.01
N TYR A 212 -6.76 -13.48 -13.71
CA TYR A 212 -7.89 -13.92 -14.50
C TYR A 212 -9.12 -14.06 -13.61
N SER A 213 -10.31 -13.98 -14.20
CA SER A 213 -11.52 -14.48 -13.54
C SER A 213 -11.52 -16.01 -13.50
N LYS A 214 -12.36 -16.61 -12.64
CA LYS A 214 -12.59 -18.08 -12.64
C LYS A 214 -13.03 -18.63 -14.01
N ASP A 215 -13.68 -17.79 -14.81
CA ASP A 215 -14.25 -18.16 -16.10
C ASP A 215 -13.27 -17.92 -17.28
N GLY A 216 -12.03 -17.50 -16.97
CA GLY A 216 -10.97 -17.32 -17.96
C GLY A 216 -10.93 -15.94 -18.63
N ALA A 217 -11.84 -15.01 -18.28
CA ALA A 217 -11.71 -13.62 -18.71
C ALA A 217 -10.41 -13.01 -18.17
N VAL A 218 -9.62 -12.43 -19.08
CA VAL A 218 -8.32 -11.81 -18.79
C VAL A 218 -8.52 -10.53 -17.99
N VAL A 219 -7.92 -10.41 -16.80
CA VAL A 219 -7.93 -9.17 -16.01
C VAL A 219 -6.64 -8.39 -16.24
N LEU A 220 -5.51 -8.99 -15.89
CA LEU A 220 -4.18 -8.46 -16.09
C LEU A 220 -3.34 -9.59 -16.64
N ALA A 221 -2.85 -9.46 -17.86
CA ALA A 221 -1.99 -10.47 -18.45
C ALA A 221 -0.95 -9.84 -19.36
N SER A 222 0.25 -10.40 -19.31
CA SER A 222 1.38 -9.99 -20.12
C SER A 222 1.31 -10.67 -21.49
N MET A 223 1.88 -10.05 -22.52
CA MET A 223 1.85 -10.56 -23.89
C MET A 223 0.47 -10.70 -24.53
N ILE A 224 -0.54 -10.05 -23.96
CA ILE A 224 -1.89 -9.96 -24.53
C ILE A 224 -2.20 -8.49 -24.79
N GLY A 225 -2.32 -8.11 -26.07
CA GLY A 225 -2.36 -6.71 -26.49
C GLY A 225 -3.48 -5.85 -25.87
N SER A 226 -4.59 -6.44 -25.44
CA SER A 226 -5.71 -5.72 -24.79
C SER A 226 -5.57 -5.59 -23.26
N SER A 227 -4.66 -6.32 -22.64
CA SER A 227 -4.49 -6.40 -21.17
C SER A 227 -3.06 -6.20 -20.69
N TRP A 228 -2.10 -5.99 -21.61
CA TRP A 228 -0.71 -5.78 -21.24
C TRP A 228 -0.59 -4.53 -20.39
N ILE A 229 -0.17 -4.69 -19.15
CA ILE A 229 0.18 -3.60 -18.26
C ILE A 229 1.59 -3.86 -17.75
N TRP A 230 2.52 -2.99 -18.12
CA TRP A 230 3.91 -3.06 -17.65
C TRP A 230 4.01 -2.72 -16.17
N ASP A 231 3.29 -1.70 -15.71
CA ASP A 231 3.20 -1.32 -14.30
C ASP A 231 1.88 -0.58 -14.13
N THR A 232 1.12 -0.94 -13.09
CA THR A 232 -0.14 -0.23 -12.82
C THR A 232 0.12 1.18 -12.30
N GLY A 233 1.23 1.41 -11.60
CA GLY A 233 1.58 2.70 -11.00
C GLY A 233 0.41 3.29 -10.22
N ARG A 234 -0.01 4.51 -10.60
CA ARG A 234 -1.17 5.22 -10.03
C ARG A 234 -2.52 4.85 -10.68
N ASN A 235 -2.51 3.99 -11.70
CA ASN A 235 -3.67 3.57 -12.47
C ASN A 235 -3.95 2.07 -12.23
N PRO A 236 -4.43 1.69 -11.04
CA PRO A 236 -4.76 0.30 -10.74
C PRO A 236 -5.85 -0.24 -11.67
N VAL A 237 -5.88 -1.57 -11.79
CA VAL A 237 -6.96 -2.28 -12.48
C VAL A 237 -8.06 -2.59 -11.48
N THR A 238 -9.32 -2.32 -11.82
CA THR A 238 -10.46 -2.65 -10.98
C THR A 238 -11.01 -4.03 -11.34
N PHE A 239 -11.06 -4.95 -10.39
CA PHE A 239 -11.65 -6.26 -10.61
C PHE A 239 -12.14 -6.85 -9.30
N ALA A 240 -13.28 -7.55 -9.34
CA ALA A 240 -13.90 -8.15 -8.16
C ALA A 240 -14.05 -7.16 -6.99
N GLY A 241 -14.47 -5.93 -7.27
CA GLY A 241 -14.74 -4.90 -6.26
C GLY A 241 -13.52 -4.25 -5.60
N THR A 242 -12.29 -4.57 -6.03
CA THR A 242 -11.05 -3.99 -5.46
C THR A 242 -10.12 -3.47 -6.55
N TYR A 243 -9.11 -2.69 -6.14
CA TYR A 243 -7.95 -2.37 -6.96
C TYR A 243 -6.91 -3.48 -6.91
N TRP A 244 -6.37 -3.77 -8.09
CA TRP A 244 -5.23 -4.63 -8.33
C TRP A 244 -4.06 -3.78 -8.82
N HIS A 245 -2.94 -3.93 -8.13
CA HIS A 245 -1.70 -3.24 -8.44
C HIS A 245 -0.62 -4.26 -8.80
N TYR A 246 0.12 -3.99 -9.87
CA TYR A 246 1.28 -4.78 -10.28
C TYR A 246 2.46 -3.85 -10.53
N PHE A 247 3.50 -3.98 -9.72
CA PHE A 247 4.75 -3.24 -9.83
C PHE A 247 5.83 -4.13 -10.43
N PHE A 248 6.22 -3.88 -11.68
CA PHE A 248 7.06 -4.81 -12.42
C PHE A 248 8.51 -4.86 -11.95
N HIS A 249 9.10 -3.72 -11.57
CA HIS A 249 10.47 -3.73 -11.05
C HIS A 249 10.57 -4.34 -9.64
N ASP A 250 9.45 -4.32 -8.91
CA ASP A 250 9.33 -4.93 -7.59
C ASP A 250 8.82 -6.37 -7.67
N GLN A 251 8.35 -6.78 -8.87
CA GLN A 251 7.60 -8.00 -9.13
C GLN A 251 6.59 -8.28 -8.02
N PHE A 252 5.76 -7.28 -7.73
CA PHE A 252 4.82 -7.27 -6.61
C PHE A 252 3.41 -7.06 -7.16
N LEU A 253 2.59 -8.10 -7.11
CA LEU A 253 1.16 -8.05 -7.42
C LEU A 253 0.38 -8.06 -6.11
N HIS A 254 -0.53 -7.11 -5.92
CA HIS A 254 -1.31 -7.06 -4.69
C HIS A 254 -2.70 -6.43 -4.87
N ALA A 255 -3.58 -6.76 -3.93
CA ALA A 255 -4.91 -6.17 -3.79
C ALA A 255 -5.30 -6.14 -2.30
N LYS A 256 -5.94 -5.06 -1.86
CA LYS A 256 -6.40 -4.97 -0.46
C LYS A 256 -7.61 -5.87 -0.21
N GLY A 257 -8.52 -5.99 -1.19
CA GLY A 257 -9.77 -6.74 -1.04
C GLY A 257 -10.73 -6.08 -0.04
N PRO A 258 -11.74 -6.82 0.47
CA PRO A 258 -12.10 -8.19 0.08
C PRO A 258 -12.63 -8.26 -1.35
N ILE A 259 -12.33 -9.36 -2.06
CA ILE A 259 -12.80 -9.58 -3.43
C ILE A 259 -14.25 -10.10 -3.47
N THR A 260 -15.05 -9.58 -4.40
CA THR A 260 -16.47 -9.97 -4.56
C THR A 260 -16.66 -11.14 -5.50
N GLU A 261 -15.64 -11.51 -6.29
CA GLU A 261 -15.64 -12.61 -7.25
C GLU A 261 -14.30 -13.35 -7.17
N PRO A 262 -14.21 -14.64 -7.51
CA PRO A 262 -12.95 -15.36 -7.45
C PRO A 262 -11.94 -14.85 -8.47
N ALA A 263 -10.67 -14.82 -8.06
CA ALA A 263 -9.54 -14.42 -8.90
C ALA A 263 -8.55 -15.57 -9.05
N ILE A 264 -8.14 -15.86 -10.28
CA ILE A 264 -7.15 -16.89 -10.59
C ILE A 264 -5.82 -16.22 -10.88
N ILE A 265 -4.83 -16.49 -10.04
CA ILE A 265 -3.49 -15.94 -10.17
C ILE A 265 -2.62 -16.93 -10.92
N GLN A 266 -2.01 -16.48 -12.00
CA GLN A 266 -1.19 -17.32 -12.87
C GLN A 266 0.24 -16.79 -13.00
N LEU A 267 1.17 -17.71 -13.16
CA LEU A 267 2.53 -17.44 -13.61
C LEU A 267 2.57 -17.61 -15.12
N PHE A 268 2.90 -16.54 -15.85
CA PHE A 268 3.31 -16.65 -17.24
C PHE A 268 4.84 -16.62 -17.35
N GLN A 269 5.42 -17.70 -17.87
CA GLN A 269 6.86 -17.79 -18.12
C GLN A 269 7.13 -17.50 -19.59
N ASN A 270 7.51 -16.27 -19.93
CA ASN A 270 7.74 -15.88 -21.32
C ASN A 270 8.94 -16.60 -21.95
N LYS A 271 10.03 -16.75 -21.18
CA LYS A 271 11.27 -17.43 -21.62
C LYS A 271 11.67 -18.48 -20.60
N ASP A 272 12.72 -19.25 -20.91
CA ASP A 272 13.30 -20.30 -20.04
C ASP A 272 14.06 -19.71 -18.84
N PHE A 273 13.38 -18.89 -18.04
CA PHE A 273 13.85 -18.43 -16.75
C PHE A 273 13.30 -19.36 -15.67
N ASN A 274 14.20 -19.90 -14.84
CA ASN A 274 13.81 -20.78 -13.75
C ASN A 274 12.93 -20.03 -12.76
N ASN A 275 11.88 -20.71 -12.30
CA ASN A 275 11.09 -20.26 -11.17
C ASN A 275 11.88 -20.53 -9.88
N VAL A 276 12.49 -19.50 -9.30
CA VAL A 276 13.24 -19.62 -8.03
C VAL A 276 12.34 -19.50 -6.79
N GLY A 277 11.03 -19.32 -6.99
CA GLY A 277 10.02 -19.25 -5.94
C GLY A 277 9.22 -17.95 -5.97
N ILE A 278 7.91 -18.08 -6.16
CA ILE A 278 6.94 -17.00 -6.02
C ILE A 278 6.31 -17.11 -4.64
N ARG A 279 6.56 -16.12 -3.78
CA ARG A 279 5.96 -16.03 -2.46
C ARG A 279 4.57 -15.41 -2.58
N PHE A 280 3.62 -15.94 -1.82
CA PHE A 280 2.29 -15.37 -1.79
C PHE A 280 1.65 -15.49 -0.42
N GLY A 281 0.70 -14.60 -0.16
CA GLY A 281 -0.11 -14.60 1.04
C GLY A 281 -1.44 -13.89 0.80
N TYR A 282 -2.52 -14.43 1.35
CA TYR A 282 -3.82 -13.78 1.45
C TYR A 282 -4.55 -14.21 2.72
N SER A 283 -5.60 -13.49 3.08
CA SER A 283 -6.42 -13.73 4.27
C SER A 283 -7.86 -14.04 3.87
N LEU A 284 -8.52 -14.91 4.62
CA LEU A 284 -9.93 -15.28 4.47
C LEU A 284 -10.67 -14.99 5.78
N PRO A 285 -11.81 -14.28 5.76
CA PRO A 285 -12.52 -13.93 6.99
C PRO A 285 -13.12 -15.16 7.67
N LYS A 286 -12.89 -15.35 8.98
CA LYS A 286 -13.49 -16.48 9.72
C LYS A 286 -15.00 -16.35 9.92
N SER A 287 -15.53 -15.13 9.86
CA SER A 287 -16.97 -14.86 9.87
C SER A 287 -17.71 -15.45 8.67
N ALA A 288 -17.00 -15.99 7.67
CA ALA A 288 -17.54 -16.75 6.55
C ALA A 288 -17.46 -18.28 6.77
N SER A 289 -17.71 -18.77 8.00
CA SER A 289 -17.60 -20.18 8.37
C SER A 289 -18.54 -21.14 7.60
N SER A 290 -19.40 -20.63 6.71
CA SER A 290 -19.95 -21.47 5.65
C SER A 290 -20.28 -20.65 4.42
N CYS A 291 -19.40 -20.75 3.44
CA CYS A 291 -19.67 -20.23 2.14
C CYS A 291 -20.89 -20.93 1.53
N HIS A 292 -21.94 -20.16 1.22
CA HIS A 292 -23.19 -20.64 0.66
C HIS A 292 -23.64 -19.72 -0.47
N GLY A 293 -24.25 -20.31 -1.49
CA GLY A 293 -24.82 -19.58 -2.61
C GLY A 293 -25.75 -20.46 -3.41
N THR A 294 -26.66 -19.81 -4.12
CA THR A 294 -27.57 -20.46 -5.07
C THR A 294 -27.07 -20.23 -6.48
N CYS A 295 -26.93 -21.30 -7.25
CA CYS A 295 -26.49 -21.22 -8.63
C CYS A 295 -27.68 -21.23 -9.60
N SER A 296 -27.58 -20.41 -10.64
CA SER A 296 -28.55 -20.36 -11.72
C SER A 296 -28.12 -21.29 -12.88
N ASN A 297 -29.05 -21.54 -13.81
CA ASN A 297 -28.78 -22.19 -15.09
C ASN A 297 -28.08 -23.57 -14.98
N GLY A 298 -28.33 -24.32 -13.90
CA GLY A 298 -27.73 -25.63 -13.68
C GLY A 298 -26.29 -25.60 -13.17
N GLY A 299 -25.80 -24.45 -12.68
CA GLY A 299 -24.50 -24.35 -12.02
C GLY A 299 -24.43 -25.13 -10.71
N THR A 300 -23.22 -25.51 -10.33
CA THR A 300 -22.95 -26.22 -9.08
C THR A 300 -22.15 -25.32 -8.14
N PHE A 301 -22.54 -25.23 -6.87
CA PHE A 301 -21.88 -24.34 -5.93
C PHE A 301 -20.51 -24.91 -5.49
N ASN A 302 -19.45 -24.16 -5.75
CA ASN A 302 -18.09 -24.49 -5.38
C ASN A 302 -17.74 -23.85 -4.04
N ARG A 303 -17.68 -24.68 -2.99
CA ARG A 303 -17.37 -24.21 -1.63
C ARG A 303 -15.95 -23.68 -1.47
N ASN A 304 -15.01 -24.13 -2.30
CA ASN A 304 -13.61 -23.69 -2.22
C ASN A 304 -13.43 -22.28 -2.79
N LEU A 305 -14.18 -21.93 -3.84
CA LEU A 305 -14.12 -20.60 -4.48
C LEU A 305 -15.19 -19.64 -4.00
N CYS A 306 -16.17 -20.12 -3.24
CA CYS A 306 -17.32 -19.32 -2.85
C CYS A 306 -18.14 -18.76 -4.01
N ALA A 307 -18.22 -19.52 -5.10
CA ALA A 307 -18.90 -19.15 -6.33
C ALA A 307 -19.43 -20.40 -7.03
N CYS A 308 -20.20 -20.21 -8.10
CA CYS A 308 -20.75 -21.29 -8.89
C CYS A 308 -19.80 -21.70 -10.04
N ASP A 309 -19.61 -23.01 -10.18
CA ASP A 309 -19.06 -23.62 -11.39
C ASP A 309 -20.15 -23.64 -12.46
N CYS A 310 -19.94 -22.89 -13.53
CA CYS A 310 -20.97 -22.61 -14.52
C CYS A 310 -20.94 -23.58 -15.71
N PRO A 311 -22.11 -24.02 -16.19
CA PRO A 311 -22.17 -24.78 -17.44
C PRO A 311 -21.74 -23.92 -18.63
N ARG A 312 -21.39 -24.58 -19.73
CA ARG A 312 -20.94 -23.91 -20.96
C ARG A 312 -21.95 -22.85 -21.41
N GLY A 313 -21.46 -21.62 -21.59
CA GLY A 313 -22.26 -20.47 -22.03
C GLY A 313 -22.83 -19.61 -20.89
N PHE A 314 -22.56 -19.95 -19.64
CA PHE A 314 -22.88 -19.15 -18.47
C PHE A 314 -21.61 -18.79 -17.68
N TYR A 315 -21.62 -17.62 -17.04
CA TYR A 315 -20.45 -17.01 -16.41
C TYR A 315 -20.85 -16.19 -15.18
N GLY A 316 -19.85 -15.71 -14.43
CA GLY A 316 -20.02 -14.93 -13.22
C GLY A 316 -20.18 -15.80 -11.97
N ASN A 317 -20.33 -15.15 -10.82
CA ASN A 317 -20.38 -15.82 -9.52
C ASN A 317 -21.54 -16.79 -9.34
N ASP A 318 -22.68 -16.54 -9.97
CA ASP A 318 -23.94 -17.26 -9.77
C ASP A 318 -24.47 -17.90 -11.08
N CYS A 319 -23.68 -17.85 -12.14
CA CYS A 319 -24.02 -18.34 -13.48
C CYS A 319 -25.21 -17.64 -14.14
N THR A 320 -25.55 -16.41 -13.73
CA THR A 320 -26.60 -15.62 -14.37
C THR A 320 -26.14 -14.94 -15.65
N SER A 321 -24.84 -14.65 -15.79
CA SER A 321 -24.32 -13.96 -16.96
C SER A 321 -24.16 -14.89 -18.16
N ARG A 322 -24.45 -14.38 -19.36
CA ARG A 322 -24.19 -15.07 -20.65
C ARG A 322 -22.91 -14.62 -21.33
N CYS A 323 -22.18 -13.69 -20.70
CA CYS A 323 -21.03 -13.03 -21.29
C CYS A 323 -19.76 -13.33 -20.49
N ASN A 324 -18.73 -13.86 -21.15
CA ASN A 324 -17.42 -14.07 -20.54
C ASN A 324 -16.59 -12.78 -20.57
N THR A 325 -17.09 -11.75 -19.91
CA THR A 325 -16.43 -10.45 -19.83
C THR A 325 -16.86 -9.74 -18.56
N PHE A 326 -16.08 -8.75 -18.17
CA PHE A 326 -16.38 -7.87 -17.06
C PHE A 326 -15.98 -6.44 -17.45
N CYS A 327 -16.56 -5.47 -16.76
CA CYS A 327 -16.29 -4.07 -17.01
C CYS A 327 -15.54 -3.47 -15.84
N TYR A 328 -14.62 -2.56 -16.14
CA TYR A 328 -13.89 -1.82 -15.13
C TYR A 328 -14.79 -0.79 -14.47
N ASN A 329 -14.38 -0.37 -13.28
CA ASN A 329 -14.85 0.82 -12.61
C ASN A 329 -16.39 0.86 -12.41
N GLY A 330 -16.95 -0.27 -11.99
CA GLY A 330 -18.37 -0.38 -11.64
C GLY A 330 -19.32 -0.24 -12.82
N ALA A 331 -18.83 -0.29 -14.07
CA ALA A 331 -19.67 -0.38 -15.26
C ALA A 331 -20.35 -1.76 -15.35
N THR A 332 -21.46 -1.83 -16.08
CA THR A 332 -22.26 -3.05 -16.24
C THR A 332 -22.04 -3.68 -17.61
N VAL A 333 -22.11 -5.02 -17.67
CA VAL A 333 -22.10 -5.77 -18.93
C VAL A 333 -23.52 -5.88 -19.45
N ASP A 334 -23.77 -5.43 -20.67
CA ASP A 334 -24.99 -5.73 -21.40
C ASP A 334 -25.02 -7.23 -21.74
N GLN A 335 -25.99 -7.96 -21.19
CA GLN A 335 -26.08 -9.42 -21.33
C GLN A 335 -26.49 -9.89 -22.73
N THR A 336 -26.93 -8.98 -23.60
CA THR A 336 -27.33 -9.29 -24.98
C THR A 336 -26.18 -9.10 -25.97
N THR A 337 -25.42 -8.01 -25.81
CA THR A 337 -24.31 -7.65 -26.70
C THR A 337 -22.94 -8.03 -26.16
N CYS A 338 -22.86 -8.36 -24.88
CA CYS A 338 -21.61 -8.54 -24.13
C CYS A 338 -20.68 -7.31 -24.18
N ALA A 339 -21.24 -6.13 -24.44
CA ALA A 339 -20.53 -4.86 -24.40
C ALA A 339 -20.63 -4.22 -23.01
N CYS A 340 -19.60 -3.46 -22.64
CA CYS A 340 -19.62 -2.69 -21.41
C CYS A 340 -20.38 -1.38 -21.58
N GLN A 341 -21.27 -1.10 -20.64
CA GLN A 341 -22.03 0.15 -20.55
C GLN A 341 -21.27 1.12 -19.65
N CYS A 342 -20.42 1.95 -20.28
CA CYS A 342 -19.57 2.89 -19.57
C CYS A 342 -20.38 4.04 -18.96
N LYS A 343 -19.99 4.42 -17.74
CA LYS A 343 -20.53 5.58 -17.01
C LYS A 343 -19.78 6.86 -17.40
N GLU A 344 -20.15 7.97 -16.77
CA GLU A 344 -19.43 9.24 -16.92
C GLU A 344 -17.94 9.08 -16.59
N HIS A 345 -17.08 9.82 -17.30
CA HIS A 345 -15.61 9.77 -17.17
C HIS A 345 -14.98 8.39 -17.41
N GLN A 346 -15.69 7.48 -18.07
CA GLN A 346 -15.18 6.18 -18.51
C GLN A 346 -15.07 6.11 -20.04
N THR A 347 -14.14 5.31 -20.54
CA THR A 347 -13.90 5.16 -21.99
C THR A 347 -13.33 3.79 -22.35
N GLY A 348 -13.41 3.46 -23.64
CA GLY A 348 -12.94 2.20 -24.21
C GLY A 348 -13.90 1.04 -23.99
N SER A 349 -13.60 -0.10 -24.61
CA SER A 349 -14.47 -1.29 -24.63
C SER A 349 -14.71 -1.95 -23.26
N ARG A 350 -13.89 -1.61 -22.25
CA ARG A 350 -14.03 -2.10 -20.87
C ARG A 350 -14.23 -1.00 -19.83
N CYS A 351 -14.49 0.24 -20.24
CA CYS A 351 -14.79 1.35 -19.32
C CYS A 351 -13.68 1.71 -18.33
N LYS A 352 -12.46 1.87 -18.86
CA LYS A 352 -11.35 2.44 -18.08
C LYS A 352 -11.61 3.92 -17.79
N CYS A 353 -11.04 4.47 -16.73
CA CYS A 353 -11.14 5.90 -16.47
C CYS A 353 -10.50 6.72 -17.60
N GLN A 354 -11.16 7.82 -17.96
CA GLN A 354 -10.61 8.82 -18.86
C GLN A 354 -9.39 9.51 -18.22
N SER A 355 -8.55 10.13 -19.05
CA SER A 355 -7.38 10.87 -18.58
C SER A 355 -7.82 11.96 -17.58
N GLY A 356 -7.14 12.03 -16.43
CA GLY A 356 -7.47 12.97 -15.34
C GLY A 356 -8.42 12.41 -14.28
N TYR A 357 -9.02 11.24 -14.51
CA TYR A 357 -9.92 10.59 -13.54
C TYR A 357 -9.34 9.28 -13.01
N THR A 358 -9.58 9.01 -11.74
CA THR A 358 -9.25 7.77 -11.04
C THR A 358 -10.41 7.38 -10.12
N GLY A 359 -10.33 6.24 -9.44
CA GLY A 359 -11.43 5.75 -8.59
C GLY A 359 -12.13 4.49 -9.14
N ILE A 360 -12.78 3.70 -8.27
CA ILE A 360 -13.61 2.54 -8.64
C ILE A 360 -14.81 2.96 -9.49
N ASN A 361 -15.13 4.25 -9.59
CA ASN A 361 -16.16 4.77 -10.49
C ASN A 361 -15.66 5.95 -11.35
N CYS A 362 -14.35 6.20 -11.40
CA CYS A 362 -13.75 7.32 -12.13
C CYS A 362 -14.28 8.70 -11.68
N THR A 363 -14.55 8.86 -10.39
CA THR A 363 -15.12 10.10 -9.80
C THR A 363 -14.07 10.98 -9.11
N GLU A 364 -12.83 10.49 -8.95
CA GLU A 364 -11.74 11.24 -8.32
C GLU A 364 -10.91 11.93 -9.40
N HIS A 365 -10.65 13.22 -9.25
CA HIS A 365 -9.81 13.97 -10.18
C HIS A 365 -8.35 13.96 -9.71
N VAL A 366 -7.43 13.67 -10.63
CA VAL A 366 -5.97 13.61 -10.39
C VAL A 366 -5.34 15.00 -10.46
#